data_AF-A0A7I8EC32-F1
#
_entry.id   AF-A0A7I8EC32-F1
#
_cell.length_a   1.000
_cell.length_b   1.000
_cell.length_c   1.000
_cell.angle_alpha   90.00
_cell.angle_beta   90.00
_cell.angle_gamma   90.00
#
_symmetry.space_group_name_H-M   'P 1'
#
loop_
_entity.id
_entity.type
_entity.pdbx_description
1 polymer ?
#
loop_
_entity_poly.entity_id
_entity_poly.type
_entity_poly.pdbx_seq_one_letter_code
_entity_poly.pdbx_strand_id
1 'polypeptide(L)'
;MTHTIAVFISSSTTELANAFYAAQGMIFDRGLDGETFFFELREKPSMLIRLEAAGYFKPEEKPVWDMHSITEHGVTLYLCNMEAGDGYFYIPFSNILAVHTVSDGWLQDVRKCNAIRIP
;
A
#
# COMPACT_ATOMS: atom_id res chain seq x y z
N MET A 1 7.94 13.82 -9.20
CA MET A 1 6.88 13.80 -8.18
C MET A 1 6.66 12.34 -7.84
N THR A 2 6.90 11.92 -6.59
CA THR A 2 6.67 10.53 -6.16
C THR A 2 5.19 10.33 -5.85
N HIS A 3 4.72 9.10 -5.94
CA HIS A 3 3.31 8.77 -5.74
C HIS A 3 3.16 7.67 -4.71
N THR A 4 2.23 7.82 -3.79
CA THR A 4 1.99 6.81 -2.76
C THR A 4 0.70 6.05 -3.05
N ILE A 5 0.76 4.73 -2.92
CA ILE A 5 -0.42 3.86 -2.92
C ILE A 5 -0.55 3.15 -1.58
N ALA A 6 -1.77 2.91 -1.12
CA ALA A 6 -2.04 2.10 0.07
C ALA A 6 -2.26 0.65 -0.35
N VAL A 7 -1.62 -0.29 0.35
CA VAL A 7 -1.64 -1.72 0.07
C VAL A 7 -2.01 -2.45 1.35
N PHE A 8 -3.10 -3.20 1.31
CA PHE A 8 -3.60 -4.03 2.40
C PHE A 8 -2.97 -5.43 2.36
N ILE A 9 -2.52 -5.90 3.51
CA ILE A 9 -2.02 -7.26 3.69
C ILE A 9 -3.15 -8.10 4.30
N SER A 10 -3.67 -9.02 3.50
CA SER A 10 -4.71 -9.95 3.91
C SER A 10 -4.13 -11.19 4.61
N SER A 11 -4.99 -11.94 5.29
CA SER A 11 -4.57 -13.17 5.97
C SER A 11 -3.97 -14.20 5.00
N SER A 12 -4.45 -14.24 3.76
CA SER A 12 -3.93 -15.14 2.71
C SER A 12 -2.54 -14.75 2.18
N THR A 13 -2.09 -13.52 2.41
CA THR A 13 -0.78 -13.03 1.95
C THR A 13 0.21 -12.76 3.09
N THR A 14 -0.26 -12.85 4.33
CA THR A 14 0.52 -12.55 5.54
C THR A 14 1.80 -13.38 5.66
N GLU A 15 1.76 -14.68 5.39
CA GLU A 15 2.95 -15.54 5.50
C GLU A 15 4.04 -15.16 4.49
N LEU A 16 3.65 -14.91 3.24
CA LEU A 16 4.56 -14.48 2.17
C LEU A 16 5.15 -13.10 2.47
N ALA A 17 4.30 -12.17 2.91
CA ALA A 17 4.71 -10.83 3.31
C ALA A 17 5.71 -10.87 4.48
N ASN A 18 5.40 -11.63 5.53
CA ASN A 18 6.27 -11.79 6.69
C ASN A 18 7.63 -12.35 6.29
N ALA A 19 7.67 -13.42 5.51
CA ALA A 19 8.92 -14.02 5.06
C ALA A 19 9.77 -13.03 4.25
N PHE A 20 9.13 -12.29 3.33
CA PHE A 20 9.80 -11.28 2.53
C PHE A 20 10.38 -10.16 3.38
N TYR A 21 9.57 -9.52 4.24
CA TYR A 21 10.02 -8.38 5.04
C TYR A 21 11.03 -8.79 6.12
N ALA A 22 10.90 -9.98 6.70
CA ALA A 22 11.90 -10.52 7.63
C ALA A 22 13.26 -10.70 6.95
N ALA A 23 13.29 -11.16 5.69
CA ALA A 23 14.53 -11.26 4.91
C ALA A 23 15.18 -9.88 4.63
N GLN A 24 14.39 -8.80 4.66
CA GLN A 24 14.87 -7.41 4.58
C GLN A 24 15.23 -6.81 5.95
N GLY A 25 15.16 -7.59 7.03
CA GLY A 25 15.47 -7.15 8.39
C GLY A 25 14.33 -6.42 9.11
N MET A 26 13.11 -6.48 8.58
CA MET A 26 11.91 -5.91 9.21
C MET A 26 11.17 -7.00 10.00
N ILE A 27 10.98 -6.78 11.29
CA ILE A 27 10.29 -7.72 12.18
C ILE A 27 9.08 -7.03 12.79
N PHE A 28 7.92 -7.68 12.74
CA PHE A 28 6.66 -7.16 13.26
C PHE A 28 6.22 -7.99 14.46
N ASP A 29 6.05 -7.34 15.61
CA ASP A 29 5.71 -7.97 16.90
C ASP A 29 4.29 -8.54 16.94
N ARG A 30 3.36 -7.93 16.19
CA ARG A 30 1.94 -8.30 16.12
C ARG A 30 1.55 -9.02 14.83
N GLY A 31 2.50 -9.30 13.95
CA GLY A 31 2.25 -9.81 12.60
C GLY A 31 1.83 -8.71 11.62
N LEU A 32 1.38 -9.12 10.44
CA LEU A 32 1.04 -8.24 9.31
C LEU A 32 -0.42 -8.35 8.85
N ASP A 33 -1.19 -9.27 9.42
CA ASP A 33 -2.57 -9.51 9.00
C ASP A 33 -3.45 -8.30 9.32
N GLY A 34 -4.14 -7.79 8.30
CA GLY A 34 -4.99 -6.61 8.43
C GLY A 34 -4.24 -5.28 8.36
N GLU A 35 -2.92 -5.30 8.18
CA GLU A 35 -2.12 -4.09 8.14
C GLU A 35 -2.16 -3.41 6.76
N THR A 36 -2.08 -2.08 6.76
CA THR A 36 -1.97 -1.29 5.53
C THR A 36 -0.60 -0.65 5.43
N PHE A 37 0.09 -0.96 4.33
CA PHE A 37 1.38 -0.41 3.97
C PHE A 37 1.21 0.67 2.90
N PHE A 38 2.13 1.62 2.86
CA PHE A 38 2.13 2.71 1.91
C PHE A 38 3.37 2.62 1.04
N PHE A 39 3.19 2.29 -0.23
CA PHE A 39 4.31 2.15 -1.17
C PHE A 39 4.53 3.46 -1.89
N GLU A 40 5.73 4.03 -1.72
CA GLU A 40 6.18 5.18 -2.48
C GLU A 40 6.76 4.71 -3.82
N LEU A 41 6.15 5.17 -4.90
CA LEU A 41 6.48 4.79 -6.26
C LEU A 41 7.22 5.92 -6.98
N ARG A 42 8.19 5.54 -7.82
CA ARG A 42 8.87 6.47 -8.74
C ARG A 42 7.90 7.01 -9.77
N GLU A 43 7.10 6.13 -10.36
CA GLU A 43 6.03 6.47 -11.29
C GLU A 43 4.77 5.70 -10.89
N LYS A 44 3.61 6.39 -10.88
CA LYS A 44 2.32 5.72 -10.71
C LYS A 44 1.84 5.20 -12.06
N PRO A 45 1.66 3.87 -12.21
CA PRO A 45 1.19 3.33 -13.48
C PRO A 45 -0.14 3.94 -13.92
N SER A 46 -0.22 4.27 -15.21
CA SER A 46 -1.38 4.98 -15.79
C SER A 46 -2.71 4.23 -15.60
N MET A 47 -2.67 2.91 -15.55
CA MET A 47 -3.86 2.09 -15.24
C MET A 47 -4.37 2.30 -13.82
N LEU A 48 -3.50 2.42 -12.80
CA LEU A 48 -3.92 2.73 -11.44
C LEU A 48 -4.60 4.10 -11.38
N ILE A 49 -4.04 5.10 -12.08
CA ILE A 49 -4.62 6.45 -12.15
C ILE A 49 -6.02 6.41 -12.77
N ARG A 50 -6.19 5.65 -13.85
CA ARG A 50 -7.50 5.51 -14.53
C ARG A 50 -8.53 4.82 -13.66
N LEU A 51 -8.14 3.76 -12.95
CA LEU A 51 -9.03 3.03 -12.05
C LEU A 51 -9.47 3.91 -10.87
N GLU A 52 -8.53 4.64 -10.25
CA GLU A 52 -8.88 5.60 -9.20
C GLU A 52 -9.79 6.72 -9.70
N ALA A 53 -9.51 7.28 -10.88
CA ALA A 53 -10.32 8.33 -11.49
C ALA A 53 -11.72 7.84 -11.90
N ALA A 54 -11.88 6.56 -12.20
CA ALA A 54 -13.17 5.95 -12.55
C ALA A 54 -14.10 5.78 -11.33
N GLY A 55 -13.69 6.21 -10.13
CA GLY A 55 -14.50 6.04 -8.92
C GLY A 55 -14.56 4.59 -8.43
N TYR A 56 -13.57 3.78 -8.84
CA TYR A 56 -13.44 2.39 -8.40
C TYR A 56 -13.41 2.27 -6.87
N PHE A 57 -12.71 3.20 -6.24
CA PHE A 57 -12.67 3.34 -4.80
C PHE A 57 -13.76 4.31 -4.40
N LYS A 58 -14.50 3.99 -3.33
CA LYS A 58 -15.54 4.90 -2.85
C LYS A 58 -14.92 6.28 -2.61
N PRO A 59 -15.57 7.38 -3.05
CA PRO A 59 -14.99 8.73 -2.93
C PRO A 59 -14.59 9.13 -1.50
N GLU A 60 -15.19 8.48 -0.50
CA GLU A 60 -15.02 8.72 0.93
C GLU A 60 -13.89 7.88 1.54
N GLU A 61 -13.41 6.86 0.81
CA GLU A 61 -12.37 5.93 1.24
C GLU A 61 -11.10 6.16 0.40
N LYS A 62 -9.93 6.17 1.05
CA LYS A 62 -8.67 6.19 0.31
C LYS A 62 -8.57 4.91 -0.51
N PRO A 63 -8.03 4.95 -1.74
CA PRO A 63 -7.85 3.75 -2.54
C PRO A 63 -6.85 2.82 -1.87
N VAL A 64 -7.34 1.71 -1.31
CA VAL A 64 -6.54 0.65 -0.70
C VAL A 64 -6.58 -0.57 -1.60
N TRP A 65 -5.41 -1.07 -1.97
CA TRP A 65 -5.24 -2.21 -2.86
C TRP A 65 -4.93 -3.48 -2.09
N ASP A 66 -5.61 -4.57 -2.39
CA ASP A 66 -5.26 -5.86 -1.78
C ASP A 66 -3.96 -6.39 -2.37
N MET A 67 -2.99 -6.74 -1.52
CA MET A 67 -1.85 -7.50 -1.98
C MET A 67 -2.29 -8.92 -2.29
N HIS A 68 -1.89 -9.42 -3.45
CA HIS A 68 -2.08 -10.82 -3.85
C HIS A 68 -0.83 -11.65 -3.61
N SER A 69 0.34 -11.12 -3.96
CA SER A 69 1.61 -11.80 -3.75
C SER A 69 2.77 -10.82 -3.73
N ILE A 70 3.85 -11.23 -3.09
CA ILE A 70 5.14 -10.56 -3.10
C ILE A 70 6.22 -11.57 -3.46
N THR A 71 7.11 -11.18 -4.36
CA THR A 71 8.24 -12.00 -4.84
C THR A 71 9.52 -11.19 -4.70
N GLU A 72 10.67 -11.76 -5.08
CA GLU A 72 11.93 -11.02 -5.13
C GLU A 72 12.00 -9.93 -6.23
N HIS A 73 11.06 -9.93 -7.17
CA HIS A 73 11.05 -8.98 -8.30
C HIS A 73 10.05 -7.84 -8.14
N GLY A 74 9.03 -8.02 -7.30
CA GLY A 74 7.96 -7.06 -7.15
C GLY A 74 6.73 -7.62 -6.44
N VAL A 75 5.67 -6.81 -6.47
CA VAL A 75 4.41 -7.04 -5.79
C VAL A 75 3.27 -7.14 -6.80
N THR A 76 2.41 -8.13 -6.63
CA THR A 76 1.15 -8.25 -7.36
C THR A 76 0.02 -7.79 -6.47
N LEU A 77 -0.74 -6.82 -6.95
CA LEU A 77 -1.98 -6.33 -6.35
C LEU A 77 -3.15 -7.05 -7.03
N TYR A 78 -4.19 -7.30 -6.26
CA TYR A 78 -5.45 -7.82 -6.74
C TYR A 78 -6.52 -6.73 -6.72
N LEU A 79 -7.42 -6.85 -7.67
CA LEU A 79 -8.53 -5.94 -7.90
C LEU A 79 -9.78 -6.79 -8.06
N CYS A 80 -10.75 -6.64 -7.16
CA CYS A 80 -12.06 -7.29 -7.28
C CYS A 80 -13.16 -6.25 -7.43
N ASN A 81 -13.75 -6.16 -8.63
CA ASN A 81 -14.82 -5.24 -8.94
C ASN A 81 -16.07 -5.97 -9.38
N MET A 82 -17.22 -5.62 -8.81
CA MET A 82 -18.49 -6.24 -9.19
C MET A 82 -18.92 -5.93 -10.63
N GLU A 83 -18.49 -4.80 -11.20
CA GLU A 83 -18.89 -4.35 -12.55
C GLU A 83 -17.83 -4.63 -13.62
N ALA A 84 -16.55 -4.45 -13.30
CA ALA A 84 -15.42 -4.64 -14.22
C ALA A 84 -14.77 -6.04 -14.13
N GLY A 85 -15.15 -6.85 -13.13
CA GLY A 85 -14.56 -8.15 -12.85
C GLY A 85 -13.27 -8.07 -12.05
N ASP A 86 -12.59 -9.21 -11.97
CA ASP A 86 -11.34 -9.38 -11.24
C ASP A 86 -10.13 -9.07 -12.11
N GLY A 87 -9.10 -8.49 -11.51
CA GLY A 87 -7.85 -8.13 -12.19
C GLY A 87 -6.63 -8.25 -11.29
N TYR A 88 -5.47 -8.34 -11.94
CA TYR A 88 -4.18 -8.35 -11.27
C TYR A 88 -3.33 -7.20 -11.80
N PHE A 89 -2.57 -6.58 -10.91
CA PHE A 89 -1.68 -5.48 -11.26
C PHE A 89 -0.29 -5.71 -10.67
N TYR A 90 0.74 -5.71 -11.50
CA TYR A 90 2.11 -5.96 -11.07
C TYR A 90 2.94 -4.68 -10.95
N ILE A 91 3.61 -4.50 -9.81
CA ILE A 91 4.53 -3.40 -9.54
C ILE A 91 5.94 -3.98 -9.34
N PRO A 92 6.90 -3.72 -10.24
CA PRO A 92 8.27 -4.15 -10.04
C PRO A 92 8.95 -3.35 -8.91
N PHE A 93 9.84 -3.96 -8.15
CA PHE A 93 10.58 -3.25 -7.09
C PHE A 93 11.45 -2.12 -7.60
N SER A 94 11.89 -2.16 -8.86
CA SER A 94 12.59 -1.02 -9.50
C SER A 94 11.76 0.27 -9.53
N ASN A 95 10.44 0.15 -9.41
CA ASN A 95 9.51 1.27 -9.31
C ASN A 95 9.13 1.64 -7.87
N ILE A 96 9.42 0.79 -6.87
CA ILE A 96 9.14 1.06 -5.45
C ILE A 96 10.39 1.70 -4.83
N LEU A 97 10.24 2.93 -4.35
CA LEU A 97 11.31 3.70 -3.71
C LEU A 97 11.40 3.41 -2.21
N ALA A 98 10.25 3.30 -1.56
CA ALA A 98 10.14 3.04 -0.14
C ALA A 98 8.81 2.37 0.20
N VAL A 99 8.80 1.68 1.33
CA VAL A 99 7.61 1.04 1.91
C VAL A 99 7.46 1.59 3.33
N HIS A 100 6.31 2.19 3.61
CA HIS A 100 6.02 2.84 4.88
C HIS A 100 4.88 2.13 5.60
N THR A 101 4.91 2.11 6.93
CA THR A 101 3.82 1.59 7.77
C THR A 101 2.83 2.67 8.21
N VAL A 102 3.18 3.94 7.98
CA VAL A 102 2.37 5.11 8.33
C VAL A 102 2.18 6.00 7.11
N SER A 103 0.97 6.52 6.93
CA SER A 103 0.70 7.45 5.83
C SER A 103 1.27 8.84 6.11
N ASP A 104 1.59 9.58 5.05
CA ASP A 104 1.97 11.00 5.16
C ASP A 104 0.90 11.85 5.84
N GLY A 105 -0.39 11.52 5.62
CA GLY A 105 -1.51 12.20 6.29
C GLY A 105 -1.43 12.03 7.81
N TRP A 106 -1.21 10.81 8.27
CA TRP A 106 -1.03 10.53 9.70
C TRP A 106 0.18 11.29 10.27
N LEU A 107 1.32 11.29 9.55
CA LEU A 107 2.50 12.05 9.96
C LEU A 107 2.21 13.56 10.07
N GLN A 108 1.45 14.12 9.13
CA GLN A 108 1.03 15.52 9.17
C GLN A 108 0.11 15.79 10.36
N ASP A 109 -0.83 14.90 10.66
CA ASP A 109 -1.76 15.06 11.77
C ASP A 109 -1.03 14.98 13.12
N VAL A 110 -0.09 14.04 13.29
CA VAL A 110 0.78 13.98 14.47
C VAL A 110 1.61 15.26 14.62
N ARG A 111 2.17 15.79 13.53
CA ARG A 111 2.94 17.05 13.55
C ARG A 111 2.05 18.23 13.97
N LYS A 112 0.82 18.32 13.46
CA LYS A 112 -0.15 19.36 13.85
C LYS A 112 -0.55 19.25 15.32
N CYS A 113 -0.82 18.04 15.81
CA CYS A 113 -1.15 17.79 17.22
C CYS A 113 0.01 18.14 18.17
N ASN A 114 1.26 17.85 17.76
CA ASN A 114 2.44 18.20 18.55
C ASN A 114 2.79 19.69 18.48
N ALA A 115 2.49 20.39 17.38
CA ALA A 115 2.66 21.84 17.26
C ALA A 115 1.72 22.64 18.19
N ILE A 116 0.61 22.03 18.64
CA ILE A 116 -0.35 22.64 19.60
C ILE A 116 0.11 22.46 21.06
N ARG A 117 1.14 21.64 21.32
CA ARG A 117 1.73 21.47 22.65
C ARG A 117 3.05 22.24 22.80
N ILE A 118 2.96 23.56 22.87
CA ILE A 118 3.98 24.39 23.53
C ILE A 118 3.23 25.46 24.35
N PRO A 119 3.22 25.39 25.70
CA PRO A 119 2.96 26.56 26.53
C PRO A 119 4.11 27.57 26.48
#